data_AF-A0A0F9LFS0-F1
#
_entry.id   AF-A0A0F9LFS0-F1
#
_cell.length_a   1.000
_cell.length_b   1.000
_cell.length_c   1.000
_cell.angle_alpha   90.00
_cell.angle_beta   90.00
_cell.angle_gamma   90.00
#
_symmetry.space_group_name_H-M   'P 1'
#
loop_
_entity.id
_entity.type
_entity.pdbx_description
1 polymer ?
#
loop_
_entity_poly.entity_id
_entity_poly.type
_entity_poly.pdbx_seq_one_letter_code
_entity_poly.pdbx_strand_id
1 'polypeptide(L)'
;MTQAVAPQMLDRGYGKVINMSSILGTVALPNQIAYASSKGGVDQMTKVMAIEWAKQGIRVNAIGPTYFETELVAQLRNDPERFNFINERTPAGRWG
;
A
#
# COMPACT_ATOMS: atom_id res chain seq x y z
N MET A 1 14.52 0.14 -3.38
CA MET A 1 14.37 -1.16 -4.09
C MET A 1 14.05 -0.98 -5.57
N THR A 2 12.96 -0.29 -5.93
CA THR A 2 12.56 -0.14 -7.35
C THR A 2 13.65 0.45 -8.24
N GLN A 3 14.33 1.51 -7.78
CA GLN A 3 15.47 2.10 -8.49
C GLN A 3 16.59 1.08 -8.80
N ALA A 4 16.86 0.14 -7.90
CA ALA A 4 17.95 -0.83 -8.06
C ALA A 4 17.62 -1.92 -9.11
N VAL A 5 16.34 -2.30 -9.22
CA VAL A 5 15.89 -3.36 -10.15
C VAL A 5 15.44 -2.81 -11.51
N ALA A 6 15.06 -1.53 -11.58
CA ALA A 6 14.54 -0.90 -12.79
C ALA A 6 15.48 -1.01 -14.01
N PRO A 7 16.81 -0.80 -13.90
CA PRO A 7 17.70 -0.89 -15.06
C PRO A 7 17.62 -2.25 -15.78
N GLN A 8 17.57 -3.35 -15.03
CA GLN A 8 17.46 -4.71 -15.58
C GLN A 8 16.09 -4.99 -16.20
N MET A 9 15.02 -4.37 -15.67
CA MET A 9 13.69 -4.48 -16.27
C MET A 9 13.57 -3.71 -17.57
N LEU A 10 14.23 -2.54 -17.64
CA LEU A 10 14.27 -1.68 -18.81
C LEU A 10 15.08 -2.34 -19.93
N ASP A 11 16.25 -2.90 -19.62
CA ASP A 11 17.11 -3.59 -20.59
C ASP A 11 16.38 -4.76 -21.29
N ARG A 12 15.64 -5.57 -20.52
CA ARG A 12 14.86 -6.68 -21.08
C ARG A 12 13.50 -6.30 -21.67
N GLY A 13 13.09 -5.03 -21.59
CA GLY A 13 11.78 -4.55 -22.07
C GLY A 13 10.56 -5.16 -21.39
N TYR A 14 10.70 -5.64 -20.16
CA TYR A 14 9.61 -6.30 -19.42
C TYR A 14 9.77 -6.16 -17.91
N GLY A 15 8.70 -5.84 -17.19
CA GLY A 15 8.77 -5.79 -15.74
C GLY A 15 7.43 -5.69 -15.03
N LYS A 16 7.43 -6.09 -13.76
CA LYS A 16 6.32 -5.86 -12.85
C LYS A 16 6.86 -5.37 -11.52
N VAL A 17 6.34 -4.23 -11.08
CA VAL A 17 6.62 -3.65 -9.77
C VAL A 17 5.29 -3.58 -9.01
N ILE A 18 5.30 -4.12 -7.79
CA ILE A 18 4.18 -4.03 -6.86
C ILE A 18 4.70 -3.36 -5.60
N ASN A 19 4.31 -2.10 -5.39
CA ASN A 19 4.64 -1.37 -4.18
C ASN A 19 3.64 -1.69 -3.07
N MET A 20 4.09 -1.56 -1.83
CA MET A 20 3.24 -1.74 -0.65
C MET A 20 2.83 -0.41 -0.06
N SER A 21 1.58 -0.04 -0.31
CA SER A 21 0.93 1.16 0.22
C SER A 21 0.13 0.83 1.50
N SER A 22 -1.00 1.48 1.70
CA SER A 22 -1.99 1.31 2.77
C SER A 22 -3.30 1.94 2.32
N ILE A 23 -4.44 1.55 2.90
CA ILE A 23 -5.67 2.33 2.79
C ILE A 23 -5.45 3.81 3.15
N LEU A 24 -4.53 4.07 4.09
CA LEU A 24 -4.11 5.41 4.53
C LEU A 24 -3.34 6.21 3.46
N GLY A 25 -3.04 5.62 2.30
CA GLY A 25 -2.60 6.39 1.13
C GLY A 25 -3.75 7.18 0.48
N THR A 26 -5.00 6.82 0.76
CA THR A 26 -6.21 7.42 0.18
C THR A 26 -7.18 7.99 1.22
N VAL A 27 -7.16 7.50 2.46
CA VAL A 27 -8.01 7.97 3.57
C VAL A 27 -7.16 8.48 4.73
N ALA A 28 -7.76 9.26 5.63
CA ALA A 28 -7.07 9.83 6.78
C ALA A 28 -7.59 9.25 8.11
N LEU A 29 -6.66 9.09 9.08
CA LEU A 29 -6.97 8.80 10.48
C LEU A 29 -6.15 9.75 11.39
N PRO A 30 -6.69 10.17 12.54
CA PRO A 30 -5.93 10.93 13.53
C PRO A 30 -4.65 10.21 13.97
N ASN A 31 -3.62 10.98 14.34
CA ASN A 31 -2.33 10.47 14.83
C ASN A 31 -1.51 9.63 13.81
N GLN A 32 -1.82 9.72 12.51
CA GLN A 32 -1.15 8.95 11.45
C GLN A 32 -0.42 9.82 10.41
N ILE A 33 -0.10 11.10 10.72
CA ILE A 33 0.41 12.06 9.72
C ILE A 33 1.61 11.54 8.93
N ALA A 34 2.64 11.04 9.61
CA ALA A 34 3.85 10.55 8.95
C ALA A 34 3.58 9.31 8.10
N TYR A 35 2.81 8.36 8.63
CA TYR A 35 2.49 7.12 7.93
C TYR A 35 1.58 7.37 6.73
N ALA A 36 0.47 8.11 6.88
CA ALA A 36 -0.43 8.47 5.80
C ALA A 36 0.30 9.28 4.70
N SER A 37 1.15 10.24 5.09
CA SER A 37 1.96 11.00 4.12
C SER A 37 2.91 10.10 3.33
N SER A 38 3.59 9.17 4.02
CA SER A 38 4.50 8.22 3.36
C SER A 38 3.76 7.31 2.36
N LYS A 39 2.56 6.84 2.72
CA LYS A 39 1.77 5.92 1.88
C LYS A 39 1.10 6.64 0.71
N GLY A 40 0.61 7.87 0.91
CA GLY A 40 0.18 8.73 -0.18
C GLY A 40 1.34 9.07 -1.15
N GLY A 41 2.54 9.25 -0.61
CA GLY A 41 3.77 9.39 -1.41
C GLY A 41 4.05 8.14 -2.26
N VAL A 42 3.92 6.94 -1.69
CA VAL A 42 4.05 5.68 -2.42
C VAL A 42 3.00 5.57 -3.55
N ASP A 43 1.76 5.98 -3.30
CA ASP A 43 0.71 5.94 -4.30
C ASP A 43 1.01 6.86 -5.50
N GLN A 44 1.44 8.09 -5.23
CA GLN A 44 1.81 9.03 -6.30
C GLN A 44 3.08 8.60 -7.03
N MET A 45 4.09 8.14 -6.30
CA MET A 45 5.31 7.56 -6.89
C MET A 45 4.98 6.40 -7.83
N THR A 46 4.06 5.52 -7.42
CA THR A 46 3.60 4.38 -8.25
C THR A 46 2.99 4.85 -9.57
N LYS A 47 2.13 5.88 -9.54
CA LYS A 47 1.51 6.43 -10.76
C LYS A 47 2.54 7.06 -11.70
N VAL A 48 3.49 7.83 -11.15
CA VAL A 48 4.57 8.43 -11.95
C VAL A 48 5.39 7.35 -12.65
N MET A 49 5.88 6.36 -11.90
CA MET A 49 6.66 5.24 -12.46
C MET A 49 5.85 4.43 -13.50
N ALA A 50 4.55 4.23 -13.28
CA ALA A 50 3.69 3.55 -14.24
C ALA A 50 3.60 4.30 -15.57
N ILE A 51 3.49 5.63 -15.54
CA ILE A 51 3.43 6.46 -16.75
C ILE A 51 4.79 6.48 -17.46
N GLU A 52 5.88 6.65 -16.71
CA GLU A 52 7.24 6.73 -17.27
C GLU A 52 7.68 5.43 -17.96
N TRP A 53 7.28 4.28 -17.42
CA TRP A 53 7.76 2.97 -17.88
C TRP A 53 6.76 2.14 -18.69
N ALA A 54 5.57 2.68 -18.96
CA ALA A 54 4.52 1.97 -19.70
C ALA A 54 4.96 1.51 -21.10
N LYS A 55 5.68 2.36 -21.84
CA LYS A 55 6.14 2.06 -23.21
C LYS A 55 7.30 1.07 -23.24
N GLN A 56 7.98 0.88 -22.12
CA GLN A 56 9.13 0.00 -21.93
C GLN A 56 8.70 -1.40 -21.45
N GLY A 57 7.41 -1.72 -21.48
CA GLY A 57 6.87 -3.03 -21.11
C GLY A 57 6.85 -3.29 -19.59
N ILE A 58 7.01 -2.25 -18.77
CA ILE A 58 7.01 -2.37 -17.31
C ILE A 58 5.66 -1.91 -16.75
N ARG A 59 5.04 -2.77 -15.94
CA ARG A 59 3.81 -2.46 -15.21
C ARG A 59 4.12 -2.15 -13.76
N VAL A 60 3.62 -1.02 -13.27
CA VAL A 60 3.81 -0.59 -11.89
C VAL A 60 2.46 -0.41 -11.22
N ASN A 61 2.24 -1.07 -10.09
CA ASN A 61 1.03 -0.95 -9.27
C ASN A 61 1.39 -0.87 -7.79
N ALA A 62 0.42 -0.48 -6.97
CA ALA A 62 0.51 -0.55 -5.52
C ALA A 62 -0.68 -1.32 -4.97
N ILE A 63 -0.46 -2.03 -3.86
CA ILE A 63 -1.52 -2.62 -3.06
C ILE A 63 -1.62 -1.78 -1.78
N GLY A 64 -2.83 -1.36 -1.42
CA GLY A 64 -3.10 -0.64 -0.18
C GLY A 64 -3.93 -1.49 0.79
N PRO A 65 -3.29 -2.32 1.64
CA PRO A 65 -4.01 -3.10 2.65
C PRO A 65 -4.70 -2.23 3.69
N THR A 66 -5.75 -2.79 4.30
CA THR A 66 -6.30 -2.33 5.57
C THR A 66 -5.78 -3.26 6.68
N TYR A 67 -6.64 -3.79 7.55
CA TYR A 67 -6.24 -4.65 8.66
C TYR A 67 -6.15 -6.12 8.23
N PHE A 68 -4.98 -6.71 8.49
CA PHE A 68 -4.65 -8.12 8.31
C PHE A 68 -4.24 -8.71 9.66
N GLU A 69 -4.61 -9.95 9.94
CA GLU A 69 -4.25 -10.61 11.19
C GLU A 69 -2.73 -10.87 11.27
N THR A 70 -2.02 -9.94 11.91
CA THR A 70 -0.57 -9.94 12.08
C THR A 70 -0.19 -9.46 13.47
N GLU A 71 1.02 -9.79 13.93
CA GLU A 71 1.53 -9.35 15.23
C GLU A 71 1.53 -7.82 15.37
N LEU A 72 1.75 -7.10 14.28
CA LEU A 72 1.78 -5.63 14.24
C LEU A 72 0.47 -5.00 14.73
N VAL A 73 -0.67 -5.65 14.50
CA VAL A 73 -2.00 -5.14 14.86
C VAL A 73 -2.62 -5.88 16.04
N ALA A 74 -1.87 -6.75 16.72
CA ALA A 74 -2.36 -7.53 17.86
C ALA A 74 -2.93 -6.64 18.98
N GLN A 75 -2.32 -5.48 19.21
CA GLN A 75 -2.83 -4.51 20.18
C GLN A 75 -4.20 -3.94 19.81
N LEU A 76 -4.48 -3.74 18.52
CA LEU A 76 -5.79 -3.29 18.04
C LEU A 76 -6.85 -4.38 18.18
N ARG A 77 -6.45 -5.65 18.01
CA ARG A 77 -7.33 -6.80 18.19
C ARG A 77 -7.74 -6.98 19.65
N ASN A 78 -6.83 -6.68 20.58
CA ASN A 78 -7.04 -6.81 22.02
C ASN A 78 -7.74 -5.59 22.66
N ASP A 79 -7.97 -4.53 21.89
CA ASP A 79 -8.73 -3.35 22.28
C ASP A 79 -10.16 -3.46 21.71
N PRO A 80 -11.19 -3.76 22.53
CA PRO A 80 -12.55 -3.98 22.03
C PRO A 80 -13.14 -2.78 21.30
N GLU A 81 -12.82 -1.55 21.71
CA GLU A 81 -13.35 -0.34 21.10
C GLU A 81 -12.78 -0.17 19.68
N ARG A 82 -11.45 -0.27 19.56
CA ARG A 82 -10.77 -0.19 18.25
C ARG A 82 -11.12 -1.37 17.36
N PHE A 83 -11.21 -2.56 17.92
CA PHE A 83 -11.60 -3.77 17.19
C PHE A 83 -12.99 -3.62 16.57
N ASN A 84 -13.97 -3.18 17.36
CA ASN A 84 -15.33 -2.96 16.89
C ASN A 84 -15.40 -1.83 15.86
N PHE A 85 -14.70 -0.72 16.11
CA PHE A 85 -14.62 0.40 15.16
C PHE A 85 -14.17 -0.05 13.76
N ILE A 86 -13.16 -0.92 13.71
CA ILE A 86 -12.62 -1.48 12.47
C ILE A 86 -13.61 -2.47 11.83
N ASN A 87 -14.17 -3.40 12.61
CA ASN A 87 -15.04 -4.45 12.09
C ASN A 87 -16.35 -3.91 11.51
N GLU A 88 -17.00 -2.97 12.19
CA GLU A 88 -18.23 -2.33 11.71
C GLU A 88 -18.04 -1.62 10.36
N ARG A 89 -16.80 -1.19 10.07
CA ARG A 89 -16.41 -0.51 8.84
C ARG A 89 -15.74 -1.44 7.83
N THR A 90 -15.69 -2.73 8.11
CA THR A 90 -15.14 -3.74 7.21
C THR A 90 -16.30 -4.55 6.62
N PRO A 91 -16.76 -4.25 5.39
CA PRO A 91 -17.97 -4.87 4.84
C PRO A 91 -17.89 -6.40 4.71
N ALA A 92 -16.68 -6.95 4.60
CA ALA A 92 -16.46 -8.39 4.56
C ALA A 92 -16.71 -9.10 5.91
N GLY A 93 -16.88 -8.36 7.02
CA GLY A 93 -17.11 -8.92 8.35
C GLY A 93 -15.92 -9.69 8.94
N ARG A 94 -14.74 -9.60 8.32
CA ARG A 94 -13.51 -10.28 8.74
C ARG A 94 -12.28 -9.49 8.36
N TRP A 95 -11.18 -9.72 9.07
CA TRP A 95 -9.88 -9.15 8.72
C TRP A 95 -9.25 -9.98 7.59
N GLY A 96 -8.29 -9.35 6.89
CA GLY A 96 -7.56 -9.95 5.78
C GLY A 96 -6.61 -11.05 6.21
#